data_AF-A0A2D9TF41-F1
#
_entry.id   AF-A0A2D9TF41-F1
#
_cell.length_a   1.000
_cell.length_b   1.000
_cell.length_c   1.000
_cell.angle_alpha   90.00
_cell.angle_beta   90.00
_cell.angle_gamma   90.00
#
_symmetry.space_group_name_H-M   'P 1'
#
loop_
_entity.id
_entity.type
_entity.pdbx_description
1 polymer ?
#
loop_
_entity_poly.entity_id
_entity_poly.type
_entity_poly.pdbx_seq_one_letter_code
_entity_poly.pdbx_strand_id
1 'polypeptide(L)'
;MPGQKMPGSIFFVRRVEMAVGRPSRGGGGGGRRPNQGVSPMKVMMLILETPDDFASRDDGPAAQEYWDAWNSYMKTIDDKVVGGAVLELPERAATIRVANGERQIQDGPWADSKEALGGYIMFEVDRFEDAVELASTCPSATRGGAVELRPIRPMPPK
;
A
#
# COMPACT_ATOMS: atom_id res chain seq x y z
N MET A 1 -17.89 -5.54 43.22
CA MET A 1 -16.45 -5.88 43.04
C MET A 1 -16.26 -6.48 41.64
N PRO A 2 -15.08 -6.30 41.03
CA PRO A 2 -14.91 -5.82 39.67
C PRO A 2 -14.71 -6.91 38.59
N GLY A 3 -14.80 -6.46 37.34
CA GLY A 3 -14.77 -7.25 36.11
C GLY A 3 -13.51 -8.08 35.87
N GLN A 4 -13.75 -9.23 35.25
CA GLN A 4 -12.76 -10.18 34.79
C GLN A 4 -12.06 -9.63 33.55
N LYS A 5 -10.78 -9.25 33.71
CA LYS A 5 -9.85 -8.96 32.61
C LYS A 5 -9.64 -10.24 31.78
N MET A 6 -9.83 -10.16 30.47
CA MET A 6 -9.34 -11.19 29.55
C MET A 6 -7.80 -11.18 29.53
N PRO A 7 -7.14 -12.36 29.47
CA PRO A 7 -5.68 -12.44 29.51
C PRO A 7 -5.08 -11.90 28.20
N GLY A 8 -4.00 -11.13 28.35
CA GLY A 8 -3.25 -10.55 27.24
C GLY A 8 -2.69 -11.63 26.30
N SER A 9 -2.74 -11.34 25.01
CA SER A 9 -2.15 -12.14 23.94
C SER A 9 -0.66 -12.34 24.19
N ILE A 10 -0.27 -13.61 24.32
CA ILE A 10 1.13 -14.03 24.40
C ILE A 10 1.72 -13.91 22.99
N PHE A 11 2.61 -12.95 22.80
CA PHE A 11 3.34 -12.75 21.55
C PHE A 11 4.43 -13.82 21.40
N PHE A 12 4.40 -14.59 20.31
CA PHE A 12 5.43 -15.59 20.01
C PHE A 12 6.40 -15.06 18.96
N VAL A 13 7.63 -14.74 19.36
CA VAL A 13 8.70 -14.31 18.45
C VAL A 13 9.47 -15.53 17.97
N ARG A 14 9.48 -15.80 16.66
CA ARG A 14 10.34 -16.83 16.04
C ARG A 14 11.62 -16.23 15.48
N ARG A 15 12.78 -16.73 15.94
CA ARG A 15 14.14 -16.40 15.47
C ARG A 15 14.49 -17.21 14.22
N VAL A 16 15.04 -16.57 13.19
CA VAL A 16 15.67 -17.23 12.03
C VAL A 16 16.93 -16.43 11.65
N GLU A 17 18.07 -17.11 11.48
CA GLU A 17 19.34 -16.51 11.04
C GLU A 17 19.53 -16.66 9.52
N MET A 18 20.00 -15.59 8.86
CA MET A 18 20.37 -15.59 7.43
C MET A 18 21.61 -14.71 7.21
N ALA A 19 22.55 -15.19 6.38
CA ALA A 19 23.79 -14.50 6.03
C ALA A 19 23.64 -13.63 4.75
N VAL A 20 24.23 -12.44 4.75
CA VAL A 20 24.14 -11.45 3.65
C VAL A 20 25.49 -11.31 2.94
N GLY A 21 25.51 -11.47 1.61
CA GLY A 21 26.68 -11.25 0.73
C GLY A 21 26.74 -9.82 0.15
N ARG A 22 27.97 -9.32 -0.09
CA ARG A 22 28.32 -7.96 -0.57
C ARG A 22 28.13 -7.77 -2.10
N PRO A 23 27.81 -6.55 -2.59
CA PRO A 23 27.79 -6.25 -4.04
C PRO A 23 29.05 -5.51 -4.54
N SER A 24 29.37 -5.66 -5.83
CA SER A 24 30.42 -4.92 -6.56
C SER A 24 29.87 -3.90 -7.56
N ARG A 25 30.59 -2.77 -7.73
CA ARG A 25 30.27 -1.54 -8.49
C ARG A 25 30.67 -1.56 -9.98
N GLY A 26 29.97 -0.73 -10.78
CA GLY A 26 30.45 -0.02 -12.00
C GLY A 26 29.25 0.62 -12.73
N GLY A 27 29.07 1.94 -12.86
CA GLY A 27 29.79 2.90 -13.73
C GLY A 27 29.28 2.77 -15.17
N GLY A 28 28.60 3.69 -15.87
CA GLY A 28 28.54 5.15 -15.88
C GLY A 28 28.63 5.57 -17.37
N GLY A 29 27.67 6.35 -17.90
CA GLY A 29 27.76 6.82 -19.30
C GLY A 29 26.50 7.54 -19.81
N GLY A 30 26.59 8.86 -19.92
CA GLY A 30 25.49 9.74 -20.35
C GLY A 30 25.39 9.93 -21.86
N GLY A 31 24.15 10.05 -22.34
CA GLY A 31 23.81 10.49 -23.70
C GLY A 31 22.78 11.61 -23.64
N ARG A 32 23.01 12.69 -24.40
CA ARG A 32 22.12 13.85 -24.55
C ARG A 32 20.70 13.43 -24.98
N ARG A 33 19.67 13.90 -24.28
CA ARG A 33 18.26 13.66 -24.64
C ARG A 33 17.72 14.79 -25.54
N PRO A 34 17.17 14.50 -26.72
CA PRO A 34 16.42 15.46 -27.51
C PRO A 34 14.99 15.64 -26.95
N ASN A 35 14.54 16.90 -26.96
CA ASN A 35 13.19 17.42 -26.73
C ASN A 35 12.32 16.69 -25.68
N GLN A 36 12.42 17.12 -24.42
CA GLN A 36 11.58 16.56 -23.34
C GLN A 36 10.17 17.15 -23.42
N GLY A 37 9.30 16.50 -24.20
CA GLY A 37 7.91 16.37 -23.74
C GLY A 37 7.94 15.75 -22.35
N VAL A 38 7.10 16.23 -21.43
CA VAL A 38 7.07 15.74 -20.04
C VAL A 38 6.91 14.22 -20.10
N SER A 39 7.92 13.48 -19.64
CA SER A 39 7.83 12.03 -19.59
C SER A 39 6.78 11.66 -18.53
N PRO A 40 5.84 10.77 -18.82
CA PRO A 40 4.81 10.39 -17.86
C PRO A 40 5.48 9.90 -16.57
N MET A 41 4.96 10.38 -15.43
CA MET A 41 5.43 10.07 -14.10
C MET A 41 4.56 9.00 -13.46
N LYS A 42 5.20 8.13 -12.66
CA LYS A 42 4.49 7.12 -11.88
C LYS A 42 4.19 7.64 -10.49
N VAL A 43 2.95 7.46 -10.04
CA VAL A 43 2.50 7.85 -8.70
C VAL A 43 1.89 6.62 -8.02
N MET A 44 2.36 6.32 -6.81
CA MET A 44 1.76 5.30 -5.95
C MET A 44 0.64 5.95 -5.14
N MET A 45 -0.56 5.41 -5.21
CA MET A 45 -1.65 5.69 -4.29
C MET A 45 -1.76 4.56 -3.27
N LEU A 46 -1.56 4.88 -2.01
CA LEU A 46 -1.87 3.98 -0.89
C LEU A 46 -3.32 4.18 -0.49
N ILE A 47 -4.07 3.09 -0.38
CA ILE A 47 -5.48 3.10 -0.01
C ILE A 47 -5.58 2.74 1.47
N LEU A 48 -6.02 3.70 2.28
CA LEU A 48 -6.19 3.54 3.72
C LEU A 48 -7.67 3.40 4.03
N GLU A 49 -8.02 2.32 4.70
CA GLU A 49 -9.41 1.93 4.93
C GLU A 49 -9.75 1.86 6.40
N THR A 50 -11.00 2.20 6.68
CA THR A 50 -11.56 2.11 8.03
C THR A 50 -11.87 0.65 8.38
N PRO A 51 -12.04 0.31 9.66
CA PRO A 51 -12.53 -1.02 10.06
C PRO A 51 -13.88 -1.36 9.43
N ASP A 52 -14.75 -0.37 9.23
CA ASP A 52 -16.06 -0.55 8.60
C ASP A 52 -15.92 -0.88 7.10
N ASP A 53 -14.96 -0.27 6.40
CA ASP A 53 -14.65 -0.62 5.00
C ASP A 53 -14.15 -2.06 4.90
N PHE A 54 -13.25 -2.50 5.79
CA PHE A 54 -12.79 -3.90 5.82
C PHE A 54 -13.95 -4.87 6.11
N ALA A 55 -14.81 -4.55 7.08
CA ALA A 55 -16.00 -5.35 7.37
C ALA A 55 -16.99 -5.40 6.18
N SER A 56 -16.96 -4.38 5.32
CA SER A 56 -17.80 -4.29 4.13
C SER A 56 -17.23 -5.04 2.92
N ARG A 57 -16.04 -5.65 3.00
CA ARG A 57 -15.47 -6.44 1.89
C ARG A 57 -16.03 -7.85 1.79
N ASP A 58 -16.39 -8.41 2.92
CA ASP A 58 -16.89 -9.78 3.08
C ASP A 58 -18.38 -9.87 2.72
N ASP A 59 -19.00 -11.04 2.87
CA ASP A 59 -20.38 -11.28 2.43
C ASP A 59 -21.45 -10.40 3.12
N GLY A 60 -22.45 -9.97 2.35
CA GLY A 60 -23.64 -9.29 2.85
C GLY A 60 -24.09 -8.13 1.95
N PRO A 61 -25.17 -7.41 2.33
CA PRO A 61 -25.67 -6.28 1.54
C PRO A 61 -24.66 -5.13 1.37
N ALA A 62 -23.81 -4.90 2.38
CA ALA A 62 -22.76 -3.88 2.34
C ALA A 62 -21.64 -4.23 1.33
N ALA A 63 -21.39 -5.52 1.10
CA ALA A 63 -20.40 -6.02 0.15
C ALA A 63 -20.66 -5.54 -1.27
N GLN A 64 -21.91 -5.68 -1.70
CA GLN A 64 -22.30 -5.31 -3.05
C GLN A 64 -22.11 -3.81 -3.26
N GLU A 65 -22.59 -2.98 -2.34
CA GLU A 65 -22.43 -1.53 -2.42
C GLU A 65 -20.96 -1.11 -2.42
N TYR A 66 -20.15 -1.69 -1.53
CA TYR A 66 -18.72 -1.41 -1.44
C TYR A 66 -18.01 -1.77 -2.75
N TRP A 67 -18.22 -2.98 -3.26
CA TRP A 67 -17.57 -3.44 -4.50
C TRP A 67 -18.10 -2.71 -5.74
N ASP A 68 -19.37 -2.30 -5.77
CA ASP A 68 -19.91 -1.50 -6.87
C ASP A 68 -19.28 -0.10 -6.93
N ALA A 69 -19.08 0.54 -5.77
CA ALA A 69 -18.37 1.82 -5.70
C ALA A 69 -16.92 1.69 -6.22
N TRP A 70 -16.20 0.64 -5.80
CA TRP A 70 -14.85 0.35 -6.30
C TRP A 70 -14.83 0.00 -7.78
N ASN A 71 -15.74 -0.83 -8.27
CA ASN A 71 -15.82 -1.20 -9.67
C ASN A 71 -16.15 0.00 -10.56
N SER A 72 -17.02 0.90 -10.11
CA SER A 72 -17.32 2.15 -10.80
C SER A 72 -16.08 3.04 -10.87
N TYR A 73 -15.41 3.23 -9.74
CA TYR A 73 -14.15 3.99 -9.67
C TYR A 73 -13.06 3.42 -10.59
N MET A 74 -12.81 2.12 -10.53
CA MET A 74 -11.77 1.49 -11.36
C MET A 74 -12.01 1.69 -12.85
N LYS A 75 -13.28 1.68 -13.29
CA LYS A 75 -13.63 1.95 -14.70
C LYS A 75 -13.32 3.39 -15.13
N THR A 76 -13.37 4.37 -14.22
CA THR A 76 -13.09 5.77 -14.57
C THR A 76 -11.60 6.07 -14.69
N ILE A 77 -10.74 5.22 -14.11
CA ILE A 77 -9.29 5.44 -14.04
C ILE A 77 -8.46 4.41 -14.82
N ASP A 78 -9.10 3.41 -15.44
CA ASP A 78 -8.46 2.24 -16.05
C ASP A 78 -7.30 2.60 -16.99
N ASP A 79 -7.46 3.63 -17.82
CA ASP A 79 -6.45 4.07 -18.79
C ASP A 79 -5.20 4.70 -18.15
N LYS A 80 -5.26 5.03 -16.85
CA LYS A 80 -4.15 5.60 -16.07
C LYS A 80 -3.49 4.59 -15.14
N VAL A 81 -4.08 3.42 -14.94
CA VAL A 81 -3.57 2.42 -13.98
C VAL A 81 -2.57 1.51 -14.66
N VAL A 82 -1.34 1.47 -14.13
CA VAL A 82 -0.27 0.56 -14.60
C VAL A 82 0.07 -0.55 -13.61
N GLY A 83 -0.66 -0.61 -12.50
CA GLY A 83 -0.56 -1.68 -11.50
C GLY A 83 -1.40 -1.37 -10.28
N GLY A 84 -1.72 -2.40 -9.50
CA GLY A 84 -2.49 -2.25 -8.27
C GLY A 84 -2.86 -3.60 -7.70
N ALA A 85 -3.24 -3.61 -6.43
CA ALA A 85 -3.81 -4.78 -5.79
C ALA A 85 -4.65 -4.39 -4.58
N VAL A 86 -5.69 -5.19 -4.34
CA VAL A 86 -6.36 -5.26 -3.05
C VAL A 86 -5.49 -6.11 -2.12
N LEU A 87 -5.21 -5.62 -0.92
CA LEU A 87 -4.50 -6.36 0.11
C LEU A 87 -5.48 -7.14 0.99
N GLU A 88 -5.00 -8.24 1.55
CA GLU A 88 -5.69 -9.01 2.58
C GLU A 88 -5.88 -8.21 3.88
N LEU A 89 -6.70 -8.75 4.79
CA LEU A 89 -6.94 -8.14 6.10
C LEU A 89 -5.62 -7.84 6.84
N PRO A 90 -5.51 -6.72 7.58
CA PRO A 90 -4.27 -6.31 8.26
C PRO A 90 -3.70 -7.38 9.20
N GLU A 91 -4.56 -8.18 9.83
CA GLU A 91 -4.18 -9.26 10.76
C GLU A 91 -3.42 -10.41 10.05
N ARG A 92 -3.54 -10.52 8.73
CA ARG A 92 -2.82 -11.50 7.91
C ARG A 92 -1.42 -11.02 7.49
N ALA A 93 -1.08 -9.78 7.80
CA ALA A 93 0.25 -9.25 7.54
C ALA A 93 1.30 -9.86 8.48
N ALA A 94 2.57 -9.79 8.07
CA ALA A 94 3.70 -10.09 8.93
C ALA A 94 4.74 -8.97 8.79
N THR A 95 5.11 -8.39 9.92
CA THR A 95 6.11 -7.35 10.03
C THR A 95 7.46 -7.95 10.39
N ILE A 96 8.50 -7.65 9.61
CA ILE A 96 9.84 -8.20 9.80
C ILE A 96 10.83 -7.07 10.11
N ARG A 97 11.63 -7.24 11.16
CA ARG A 97 12.77 -6.39 11.49
C ARG A 97 14.02 -7.23 11.64
N VAL A 98 15.16 -6.75 11.14
CA VAL A 98 16.47 -7.34 11.41
C VAL A 98 17.28 -6.34 12.23
N ALA A 99 17.70 -6.75 13.42
CA ALA A 99 18.53 -5.95 14.32
C ALA A 99 19.61 -6.85 14.93
N ASN A 100 20.85 -6.38 14.96
CA ASN A 100 22.00 -7.12 15.49
C ASN A 100 22.17 -8.54 14.91
N GLY A 101 21.84 -8.73 13.63
CA GLY A 101 21.91 -10.04 12.96
C GLY A 101 20.75 -10.98 13.28
N GLU A 102 19.79 -10.55 14.11
CA GLU A 102 18.63 -11.35 14.50
C GLU A 102 17.37 -10.87 13.78
N ARG A 103 16.61 -11.82 13.21
CA ARG A 103 15.28 -11.56 12.64
C ARG A 103 14.23 -11.59 13.74
N GLN A 104 13.47 -10.51 13.84
CA GLN A 104 12.26 -10.38 14.63
C GLN A 104 11.07 -10.37 13.67
N ILE A 105 10.09 -11.23 13.92
CA ILE A 105 8.85 -11.33 13.15
C ILE A 105 7.71 -11.03 14.11
N GLN A 106 6.84 -10.14 13.69
CA GLN A 106 5.61 -9.77 14.39
C GLN A 106 4.44 -10.06 13.46
N ASP A 107 3.43 -10.77 13.95
CA ASP A 107 2.17 -10.94 13.23
C ASP A 107 1.40 -9.61 13.24
N GLY A 108 0.75 -9.30 12.12
CA GLY A 108 0.00 -8.07 11.91
C GLY A 108 0.80 -6.95 11.20
N PRO A 109 0.12 -5.81 10.99
CA PRO A 109 0.65 -4.70 10.20
C PRO A 109 1.77 -3.97 10.97
N TRP A 110 2.52 -3.14 10.25
CA TRP A 110 3.60 -2.36 10.85
C TRP A 110 3.10 -1.30 11.84
N ALA A 111 2.04 -0.58 11.46
CA ALA A 111 1.45 0.48 12.26
C ALA A 111 0.13 -0.02 12.86
N ASP A 112 -0.05 0.23 14.15
CA ASP A 112 -1.35 0.11 14.81
C ASP A 112 -2.06 1.46 14.68
N SER A 113 -2.78 1.63 13.58
CA SER A 113 -3.44 2.87 13.19
C SER A 113 -4.95 2.68 13.06
N LYS A 114 -5.70 3.78 13.21
CA LYS A 114 -7.16 3.77 13.08
C LYS A 114 -7.62 3.29 11.69
N GLU A 115 -6.86 3.67 10.66
CA GLU A 115 -7.05 3.21 9.28
C GLU A 115 -5.87 2.34 8.88
N ALA A 116 -6.12 1.22 8.20
CA ALA A 116 -5.07 0.29 7.77
C ALA A 116 -4.93 0.28 6.25
N LEU A 117 -3.73 -0.08 5.76
CA LEU A 117 -3.46 -0.18 4.33
C LEU A 117 -4.24 -1.36 3.73
N GLY A 118 -5.27 -1.06 2.94
CA GLY A 118 -6.13 -2.06 2.33
C GLY A 118 -5.84 -2.31 0.86
N GLY A 119 -5.08 -1.44 0.20
CA GLY A 119 -4.79 -1.57 -1.23
C GLY A 119 -3.75 -0.58 -1.71
N TYR A 120 -3.35 -0.74 -2.97
CA TYR A 120 -2.61 0.29 -3.67
C TYR A 120 -2.96 0.31 -5.15
N ILE A 121 -2.79 1.48 -5.75
CA ILE A 121 -2.87 1.71 -7.20
C ILE A 121 -1.62 2.48 -7.62
N MET A 122 -1.08 2.14 -8.78
CA MET A 122 0.01 2.87 -9.41
C MET A 122 -0.50 3.51 -10.68
N PHE A 123 -0.51 4.83 -10.69
CA PHE A 123 -0.87 5.65 -11.84
C PHE A 123 0.34 5.95 -12.72
N GLU A 124 0.11 6.10 -14.02
CA GLU A 124 1.00 6.74 -14.97
C GLU A 124 0.29 7.97 -15.56
N VAL A 125 0.80 9.16 -15.22
CA VAL A 125 0.18 10.47 -15.50
C VAL A 125 1.23 11.49 -15.95
N ASP A 126 0.82 12.57 -16.62
CA ASP A 126 1.76 13.60 -17.07
C ASP A 126 2.15 14.54 -15.92
N ARG A 127 1.23 14.80 -14.98
CA ARG A 127 1.43 15.68 -13.84
C ARG A 127 0.92 15.06 -12.55
N PHE A 128 1.51 15.46 -11.42
CA PHE A 128 1.08 14.97 -10.11
C PHE A 128 -0.36 15.40 -9.78
N GLU A 129 -0.78 16.59 -10.23
CA GLU A 129 -2.14 17.09 -10.00
C GLU A 129 -3.20 16.22 -10.68
N ASP A 130 -2.90 15.62 -11.83
CA ASP A 130 -3.81 14.68 -12.50
C ASP A 130 -4.07 13.46 -11.59
N ALA A 131 -3.04 12.95 -10.91
CA ALA A 131 -3.21 11.87 -9.93
C ALA A 131 -4.02 12.33 -8.70
N VAL A 132 -3.87 13.59 -8.26
CA VAL A 132 -4.66 14.15 -7.15
C VAL A 132 -6.14 14.20 -7.52
N GLU A 133 -6.48 14.64 -8.73
CA GLU A 133 -7.86 14.68 -9.22
C GLU A 133 -8.46 13.26 -9.27
N LEU A 134 -7.76 12.30 -9.85
CA LEU A 134 -8.21 10.90 -9.90
C LEU A 134 -8.39 10.30 -8.49
N ALA A 135 -7.45 10.55 -7.57
CA ALA A 135 -7.49 10.02 -6.22
C ALA A 135 -8.62 10.63 -5.36
N SER A 136 -9.00 11.87 -5.63
CA SER A 136 -10.06 12.57 -4.86
C SER A 136 -11.45 11.92 -4.96
N THR A 137 -11.66 11.08 -5.99
CA THR A 137 -12.91 10.35 -6.22
C THR A 137 -12.85 8.89 -5.76
N CYS A 138 -11.72 8.46 -5.19
CA CYS A 138 -11.55 7.10 -4.67
C CYS A 138 -12.57 6.81 -3.55
N PRO A 139 -13.18 5.60 -3.51
CA PRO A 139 -14.11 5.23 -2.45
C PRO A 139 -13.54 5.43 -1.04
N SER A 140 -12.29 5.01 -0.77
CA SER A 140 -11.68 5.25 0.55
C SER A 140 -11.54 6.73 0.91
N ALA A 141 -11.26 7.61 -0.05
CA ALA A 141 -11.18 9.05 0.18
C ALA A 141 -12.54 9.69 0.52
N THR A 142 -13.64 9.08 0.08
CA THR A 142 -15.00 9.63 0.20
C THR A 142 -15.85 8.93 1.26
N ARG A 143 -15.44 7.74 1.72
CA ARG A 143 -16.15 6.89 2.71
C ARG A 143 -15.57 6.95 4.12
N GLY A 144 -14.66 7.88 4.39
CA GLY A 144 -14.11 8.14 5.73
C GLY A 144 -12.76 7.49 6.02
N GLY A 145 -12.19 6.77 5.06
CA GLY A 145 -10.77 6.42 5.05
C GLY A 145 -9.93 7.54 4.42
N ALA A 146 -8.83 7.17 3.76
CA ALA A 146 -7.95 8.11 3.10
C ALA A 146 -7.19 7.49 1.91
N VAL A 147 -6.57 8.36 1.12
CA VAL A 147 -5.58 7.97 0.10
C VAL A 147 -4.30 8.78 0.27
N GLU A 148 -3.14 8.15 0.17
CA GLU A 148 -1.83 8.84 0.19
C GLU A 148 -1.16 8.70 -1.18
N LEU A 149 -0.88 9.82 -1.84
CA LEU A 149 -0.17 9.86 -3.12
C LEU A 149 1.32 10.10 -2.93
N ARG A 150 2.14 9.26 -3.57
CA ARG A 150 3.61 9.33 -3.52
C ARG A 150 4.21 9.20 -4.93
N PRO A 151 4.88 10.23 -5.47
CA PRO A 151 5.66 10.10 -6.69
C PRO A 151 6.73 9.01 -6.57
N ILE A 152 6.85 8.16 -7.58
CA ILE A 152 7.78 7.04 -7.59
C ILE A 152 9.07 7.46 -8.29
N ARG A 153 10.19 7.21 -7.62
CA ARG A 153 11.50 7.33 -8.24
C ARG A 153 11.84 6.02 -8.97
N PRO A 154 12.44 6.08 -10.17
CA PRO A 154 12.88 4.88 -10.86
C PRO A 154 13.89 4.13 -9.98
N MET A 155 13.78 2.79 -9.97
CA MET A 155 14.77 1.95 -9.31
C MET A 155 16.13 2.12 -10.00
N PRO A 156 17.25 2.12 -9.25
CA PRO A 156 18.56 2.04 -9.86
C PRO A 156 18.64 0.82 -10.80
N PRO A 157 19.38 0.91 -11.92
CA PRO A 157 19.60 -0.25 -12.78
C PRO A 157 20.22 -1.40 -11.96
N LYS A 158 19.82 -2.63 -12.28
CA LYS A 158 20.34 -3.86 -11.68
C LYS A 158 21.79 -4.10 -12.08
#